data_AF-A0A839F8W4-F1
#
_entry.id   AF-A0A839F8W4-F1
#
_cell.length_a   1.000
_cell.length_b   1.000
_cell.length_c   1.000
_cell.angle_alpha   90.00
_cell.angle_beta   90.00
_cell.angle_gamma   90.00
#
_symmetry.space_group_name_H-M   'P 1'
#
loop_
_entity.id
_entity.type
_entity.pdbx_description
1 polymer ?
#
loop_
_entity_poly.entity_id
_entity_poly.type
_entity_poly.pdbx_seq_one_letter_code
_entity_poly.pdbx_strand_id
1 'polypeptide(L)'
;MKRFLIAGVALACAAPLAAQDLLQGTLELRWGDPAPGSTPPSRFEAELVERDGARHPLDTASALRAAGDLYALAGREVALDAQPAPWPGGRVLAGAIVAADASVEAAAAPRVSGSQPWVTLACKFSDVAAQPHDLPYFGTMLSNQTGRLDHYWREVSYDKVNVAGSTAYGWFTLPHPRSYYVPANGSANLGQLFTDCTGVADATVNFANFVGVNTFYNDDLDGYAWGGSRYATLDGVSKVWYVTWEPPWGYANEAPLAHEMGHGFGLPHANNSDGDDDPYDNPWDVMSDAWDNAGDDATYGTQPKHIGIWSRDHLGWIDAARKLTVSANGTYNNITLDRASLRGSTHVQMIVVTLPAPAPASHYYVIEARKRSGYYEANLAGDAVIIHEVDTTRDEPAWSVDATVPPADTANDEGSMFKVGESWTAPGNAFTVGVTAASAEGFVLNLQRGALVDQIFKNGFDG
;
A
#
# COMPACT_ATOMS: atom_id res chain seq x y z
N MET A 1 -40.48 47.05 -52.89
CA MET A 1 -40.68 45.65 -53.34
C MET A 1 -39.96 44.73 -52.36
N LYS A 2 -40.70 43.76 -51.80
CA LYS A 2 -40.26 42.80 -50.78
C LYS A 2 -39.01 42.03 -51.23
N ARG A 3 -37.95 42.01 -50.41
CA ARG A 3 -36.87 41.03 -50.52
C ARG A 3 -36.95 40.09 -49.33
N PHE A 4 -37.32 38.85 -49.60
CA PHE A 4 -37.27 37.73 -48.66
C PHE A 4 -35.80 37.45 -48.30
N LEU A 5 -35.46 37.47 -47.01
CA LEU A 5 -34.25 36.81 -46.50
C LEU A 5 -34.56 35.31 -46.38
N ILE A 6 -33.79 34.49 -47.08
CA ILE A 6 -33.75 33.04 -46.88
C ILE A 6 -32.77 32.80 -45.72
N ALA A 7 -33.27 32.26 -44.62
CA ALA A 7 -32.44 31.78 -43.52
C ALA A 7 -31.75 30.47 -43.95
N GLY A 8 -30.43 30.48 -44.05
CA GLY A 8 -29.64 29.28 -44.21
C GLY A 8 -29.56 28.53 -42.89
N VAL A 9 -30.15 27.33 -42.83
CA VAL A 9 -29.93 26.38 -41.75
C VAL A 9 -28.51 25.84 -41.89
N ALA A 10 -27.61 26.24 -40.99
CA ALA A 10 -26.31 25.59 -40.84
C ALA A 10 -26.54 24.24 -40.15
N LEU A 11 -26.46 23.15 -40.92
CA LEU A 11 -26.37 21.80 -40.38
C LEU A 11 -25.02 21.70 -39.67
N ALA A 12 -25.02 21.74 -38.34
CA ALA A 12 -23.85 21.38 -37.57
C ALA A 12 -23.60 19.88 -37.78
N CYS A 13 -22.56 19.54 -38.53
CA CYS A 13 -22.03 18.18 -38.55
C CYS A 13 -21.53 17.87 -37.15
N ALA A 14 -22.32 17.10 -36.39
CA ALA A 14 -21.79 16.40 -35.22
C ALA A 14 -20.71 15.44 -35.74
N ALA A 15 -19.45 15.71 -35.40
CA ALA A 15 -18.40 14.73 -35.57
C ALA A 15 -18.80 13.49 -34.74
N PRO A 16 -18.68 12.26 -35.28
CA PRO A 16 -18.87 11.08 -34.47
C PRO A 16 -17.86 11.13 -33.32
N LEU A 17 -18.34 11.03 -32.08
CA LEU A 17 -17.47 10.70 -30.95
C LEU A 17 -16.70 9.45 -31.36
N ALA A 18 -15.37 9.51 -31.33
CA ALA A 18 -14.55 8.32 -31.46
C ALA A 18 -15.08 7.29 -30.44
N ALA A 19 -15.30 6.06 -30.88
CA ALA A 19 -15.77 5.00 -30.00
C ALA A 19 -14.76 4.87 -28.84
N GLN A 20 -15.21 5.18 -27.63
CA GLN A 20 -14.48 4.88 -26.42
C GLN A 20 -14.53 3.36 -26.22
N ASP A 21 -13.37 2.73 -26.11
CA ASP A 21 -13.29 1.31 -25.81
C ASP A 21 -13.45 1.15 -24.29
N LEU A 22 -14.67 0.81 -23.86
CA LEU A 22 -14.97 0.50 -22.47
C LEU A 22 -14.51 -0.93 -22.18
N LEU A 23 -13.52 -1.08 -21.31
CA LEU A 23 -13.08 -2.36 -20.78
C LEU A 23 -13.67 -2.58 -19.39
N GLN A 24 -14.05 -3.81 -19.05
CA GLN A 24 -14.57 -4.14 -17.73
C GLN A 24 -13.94 -5.45 -17.24
N GLY A 25 -13.34 -5.41 -16.06
CA GLY A 25 -12.58 -6.53 -15.53
C GLY A 25 -12.13 -6.30 -14.09
N THR A 26 -11.31 -7.21 -13.59
CA THR A 26 -10.72 -7.14 -12.25
C THR A 26 -9.40 -6.38 -12.31
N LEU A 27 -9.19 -5.42 -11.42
CA LEU A 27 -7.93 -4.70 -11.30
C LEU A 27 -6.92 -5.49 -10.47
N GLU A 28 -5.81 -5.91 -11.09
CA GLU A 28 -4.66 -6.50 -10.41
C GLU A 28 -3.56 -5.46 -10.24
N LEU A 29 -3.04 -5.35 -9.02
CA LEU A 29 -1.86 -4.53 -8.69
C LEU A 29 -0.74 -5.43 -8.18
N ARG A 30 0.50 -5.13 -8.57
CA ARG A 30 1.72 -5.86 -8.20
C ARG A 30 2.88 -4.88 -7.97
N TRP A 31 3.71 -5.17 -6.98
CA TRP A 31 4.91 -4.43 -6.64
C TRP A 31 6.11 -5.36 -6.65
N GLY A 32 7.25 -4.81 -7.05
CA GLY A 32 8.52 -5.52 -7.11
C GLY A 32 9.58 -4.76 -6.35
N ASP A 33 10.13 -5.42 -5.35
CA ASP A 33 11.02 -4.85 -4.35
C ASP A 33 12.45 -5.37 -4.54
N PRO A 34 13.41 -4.48 -4.87
CA PRO A 34 14.75 -4.89 -5.21
C PRO A 34 15.47 -5.44 -3.97
N ALA A 35 16.40 -6.38 -4.18
CA ALA A 35 17.20 -6.91 -3.08
C ALA A 35 17.94 -5.78 -2.32
N PRO A 36 18.13 -5.90 -0.99
CA PRO A 36 18.75 -4.85 -0.19
C PRO A 36 20.15 -4.48 -0.71
N GLY A 37 20.42 -3.18 -0.79
CA GLY A 37 21.69 -2.63 -1.28
C GLY A 37 21.89 -2.74 -2.80
N SER A 38 20.86 -3.11 -3.56
CA SER A 38 20.90 -3.03 -5.02
C SER A 38 20.47 -1.65 -5.53
N THR A 39 20.80 -1.35 -6.79
CA THR A 39 20.56 -0.04 -7.43
C THR A 39 19.30 0.08 -8.30
N PRO A 40 18.64 -0.99 -8.78
CA PRO A 40 17.40 -0.83 -9.54
C PRO A 40 16.28 -0.22 -8.68
N PRO A 41 15.43 0.67 -9.24
CA PRO A 41 14.28 1.19 -8.51
C PRO A 41 13.23 0.09 -8.29
N SER A 42 12.32 0.37 -7.37
CA SER A 42 11.10 -0.41 -7.17
C SER A 42 10.25 -0.46 -8.45
N ARG A 43 9.31 -1.41 -8.51
CA ARG A 43 8.39 -1.56 -9.64
C ARG A 43 6.96 -1.54 -9.16
N PHE A 44 6.11 -0.89 -9.94
CA PHE A 44 4.65 -0.94 -9.77
C PHE A 44 4.01 -1.33 -11.11
N GLU A 45 3.16 -2.37 -11.09
CA GLU A 45 2.42 -2.86 -12.24
C GLU A 45 0.92 -2.88 -11.94
N ALA A 46 0.13 -2.40 -12.91
CA ALA A 46 -1.33 -2.48 -12.89
C ALA A 46 -1.82 -3.23 -14.14
N GLU A 47 -2.80 -4.11 -13.99
CA GLU A 47 -3.38 -4.88 -15.09
C GLU A 47 -4.90 -5.02 -14.91
N LEU A 48 -5.65 -4.89 -15.99
CA LEU A 48 -7.08 -5.20 -16.02
C LEU A 48 -7.30 -6.60 -16.58
N VAL A 49 -8.05 -7.44 -15.86
CA VAL A 49 -8.33 -8.82 -16.25
C VAL A 49 -9.83 -9.01 -16.53
N GLU A 50 -10.18 -9.21 -17.79
CA GLU A 50 -11.56 -9.45 -18.20
C GLU A 50 -12.05 -10.85 -17.80
N ARG A 51 -13.37 -11.06 -17.84
CA ARG A 51 -13.99 -12.34 -17.43
C ARG A 51 -13.57 -13.54 -18.28
N ASP A 52 -13.16 -13.31 -19.53
CA ASP A 52 -12.64 -14.36 -20.43
C ASP A 52 -11.15 -14.67 -20.18
N GLY A 53 -10.52 -13.97 -19.24
CA GLY A 53 -9.10 -14.11 -18.91
C GLY A 53 -8.17 -13.23 -19.74
N ALA A 54 -8.68 -12.39 -20.64
CA ALA A 54 -7.87 -11.39 -21.33
C ALA A 54 -7.25 -10.42 -20.31
N ARG A 55 -5.95 -10.16 -20.47
CA ARG A 55 -5.13 -9.36 -19.56
C ARG A 55 -4.61 -8.14 -20.30
N HIS A 56 -4.87 -6.96 -19.74
CA HIS A 56 -4.54 -5.68 -20.34
C HIS A 56 -3.62 -4.90 -19.38
N PRO A 57 -2.29 -4.87 -19.65
CA PRO A 57 -1.39 -4.09 -18.82
C PRO A 57 -1.72 -2.61 -18.94
N LEU A 58 -1.78 -1.90 -17.82
CA LEU A 58 -2.13 -0.49 -17.76
C LEU A 58 -0.87 0.37 -17.63
N ASP A 59 -0.92 1.58 -18.17
CA ASP A 59 0.04 2.63 -17.82
C ASP A 59 -0.31 3.15 -16.42
N THR A 60 0.56 2.89 -15.44
CA THR A 60 0.30 3.16 -14.01
C THR A 60 0.05 4.64 -13.74
N ALA A 61 0.84 5.53 -14.36
CA ALA A 61 0.67 6.97 -14.20
C ALA A 61 -0.70 7.46 -14.70
N SER A 62 -1.20 6.94 -15.83
CA SER A 62 -2.56 7.24 -16.29
C SER A 62 -3.63 6.62 -15.39
N ALA A 63 -3.42 5.39 -14.92
CA ALA A 63 -4.37 4.67 -14.07
C ALA A 63 -4.57 5.37 -12.72
N LEU A 64 -3.49 5.83 -12.09
CA LEU A 64 -3.53 6.57 -10.83
C LEU A 64 -4.35 7.87 -10.95
N ARG A 65 -4.08 8.66 -11.99
CA ARG A 65 -4.85 9.88 -12.27
C ARG A 65 -6.31 9.59 -12.61
N ALA A 66 -6.58 8.51 -13.34
CA ALA A 66 -7.91 8.14 -13.81
C ALA A 66 -8.81 7.59 -12.70
N ALA A 67 -8.24 6.95 -11.68
CA ALA A 67 -8.97 6.38 -10.55
C ALA A 67 -9.17 7.36 -9.38
N GLY A 68 -8.25 8.33 -9.21
CA GLY A 68 -8.20 9.21 -8.03
C GLY A 68 -7.68 8.50 -6.77
N ASP A 69 -8.07 7.25 -6.55
CA ASP A 69 -7.48 6.31 -5.59
C ASP A 69 -7.51 4.91 -6.23
N LEU A 70 -6.42 4.56 -6.93
CA LEU A 70 -6.30 3.27 -7.60
C LEU A 70 -6.22 2.11 -6.61
N TYR A 71 -5.63 2.35 -5.44
CA TYR A 71 -5.40 1.35 -4.40
C TYR A 71 -6.71 0.91 -3.75
N ALA A 72 -7.67 1.83 -3.58
CA ALA A 72 -9.04 1.48 -3.14
C ALA A 72 -9.82 0.62 -4.14
N LEU A 73 -9.33 0.48 -5.38
CA LEU A 73 -9.88 -0.37 -6.42
C LEU A 73 -9.14 -1.70 -6.57
N ALA A 74 -8.07 -1.94 -5.82
CA ALA A 74 -7.26 -3.15 -5.93
C ALA A 74 -8.11 -4.42 -5.71
N GLY A 75 -8.03 -5.36 -6.65
CA GLY A 75 -8.77 -6.63 -6.63
C GLY A 75 -10.27 -6.52 -6.92
N ARG A 76 -10.79 -5.33 -7.25
CA ARG A 76 -12.21 -5.11 -7.52
C ARG A 76 -12.54 -5.18 -9.00
N GLU A 77 -13.82 -5.42 -9.28
CA GLU A 77 -14.34 -5.27 -10.64
C GLU A 77 -14.45 -3.77 -10.95
N VAL A 78 -13.78 -3.32 -12.00
CA VAL A 78 -13.73 -1.93 -12.46
C VAL A 78 -14.17 -1.82 -13.92
N ALA A 79 -14.69 -0.66 -14.27
CA ALA A 79 -14.90 -0.23 -15.64
C ALA A 79 -13.84 0.83 -15.98
N LEU A 80 -13.14 0.63 -17.08
CA LEU A 80 -12.05 1.46 -17.57
C LEU A 80 -12.44 2.06 -18.93
N ASP A 81 -12.41 3.38 -19.03
CA ASP A 81 -12.49 4.12 -20.30
C ASP A 81 -11.09 4.17 -20.93
N ALA A 82 -10.84 3.40 -21.98
CA ALA A 82 -9.53 3.34 -22.62
C ALA A 82 -9.35 4.50 -23.60
N GLN A 83 -8.22 5.19 -23.51
CA GLN A 83 -7.85 6.21 -24.49
C GLN A 83 -7.59 5.56 -25.86
N PRO A 84 -7.86 6.25 -26.98
CA PRO A 84 -7.61 5.71 -28.31
C PRO A 84 -6.15 5.27 -28.53
N ALA A 85 -5.97 4.08 -29.11
CA ALA A 85 -4.69 3.53 -29.53
C ALA A 85 -3.99 4.40 -30.61
N PRO A 86 -2.66 4.28 -30.81
CA PRO A 86 -1.73 3.30 -30.23
C PRO A 86 -1.26 3.67 -28.81
N TRP A 87 -1.04 2.66 -27.99
CA TRP A 87 -0.53 2.85 -26.64
C TRP A 87 0.99 2.70 -26.52
N PRO A 88 1.69 3.59 -25.82
CA PRO A 88 3.13 3.46 -25.54
C PRO A 88 3.43 2.14 -24.83
N GLY A 89 4.41 1.39 -25.35
CA GLY A 89 4.82 0.11 -24.75
C GLY A 89 3.73 -0.97 -24.72
N GLY A 90 2.62 -0.79 -25.45
CA GLY A 90 1.49 -1.72 -25.42
C GLY A 90 0.65 -1.67 -24.13
N ARG A 91 0.80 -0.63 -23.29
CA ARG A 91 0.07 -0.48 -22.03
C ARG A 91 -1.13 0.45 -22.18
N VAL A 92 -2.34 0.00 -21.84
CA VAL A 92 -3.57 0.77 -21.96
C VAL A 92 -3.46 2.08 -21.18
N LEU A 93 -3.73 3.19 -21.86
CA LEU A 93 -3.86 4.50 -21.22
C LEU A 93 -5.30 4.68 -20.73
N ALA A 94 -5.48 4.87 -19.42
CA ALA A 94 -6.80 5.04 -18.81
C ALA A 94 -7.25 6.51 -18.85
N GLY A 95 -8.49 6.77 -19.29
CA GLY A 95 -9.16 8.06 -19.19
C GLY A 95 -9.96 8.21 -17.90
N ALA A 96 -10.61 7.13 -17.45
CA ALA A 96 -11.31 7.03 -16.19
C ALA A 96 -11.31 5.57 -15.73
N ILE A 97 -11.20 5.35 -14.42
CA ILE A 97 -11.39 4.03 -13.80
C ILE A 97 -12.38 4.19 -12.65
N VAL A 98 -13.45 3.41 -12.68
CA VAL A 98 -14.47 3.42 -11.62
C VAL A 98 -14.81 2.00 -11.20
N ALA A 99 -15.22 1.83 -9.95
CA ALA A 99 -15.78 0.57 -9.50
C ALA A 99 -17.01 0.19 -10.34
N ALA A 100 -17.04 -1.05 -10.82
CA ALA A 100 -18.16 -1.64 -11.55
C ALA A 100 -18.97 -2.61 -10.68
N ASP A 101 -18.52 -2.89 -9.45
CA ASP A 101 -19.28 -3.65 -8.46
C ASP A 101 -20.43 -2.80 -7.87
N ALA A 102 -21.64 -3.38 -7.80
CA ALA A 102 -22.87 -2.63 -7.55
C ALA A 102 -23.18 -2.34 -6.06
N SER A 103 -22.23 -2.49 -5.14
CA SER A 103 -22.50 -2.38 -3.70
C SER A 103 -22.02 -1.08 -3.08
N VAL A 104 -22.91 -0.39 -2.37
CA VAL A 104 -22.62 0.80 -1.53
C VAL A 104 -21.56 0.49 -0.44
N GLU A 105 -21.43 -0.77 -0.02
CA GLU A 105 -20.34 -1.23 0.87
C GLU A 105 -18.95 -1.16 0.22
N ALA A 106 -18.88 -1.25 -1.11
CA ALA A 106 -17.62 -1.18 -1.86
C ALA A 106 -17.16 0.28 -2.09
N ALA A 107 -17.91 1.28 -1.66
CA ALA A 107 -17.41 2.66 -1.60
C ALA A 107 -16.47 2.91 -0.39
N ALA A 108 -16.27 1.91 0.48
CA ALA A 108 -15.32 1.97 1.59
C ALA A 108 -14.01 1.25 1.23
N ALA A 109 -12.90 1.71 1.82
CA ALA A 109 -11.57 1.12 1.68
C ALA A 109 -11.56 -0.40 1.94
N PRO A 110 -10.66 -1.17 1.30
CA PRO A 110 -10.63 -2.63 1.43
C PRO A 110 -10.54 -3.06 2.90
N ARG A 111 -11.54 -3.81 3.37
CA ARG A 111 -11.58 -4.29 4.76
C ARG A 111 -10.97 -5.68 4.85
N VAL A 112 -9.67 -5.75 5.08
CA VAL A 112 -9.01 -7.01 5.40
C VAL A 112 -9.31 -7.33 6.87
N SER A 113 -10.02 -8.42 7.14
CA SER A 113 -10.43 -8.78 8.50
C SER A 113 -10.67 -10.27 8.67
N GLY A 114 -10.63 -10.74 9.91
CA GLY A 114 -10.80 -12.15 10.26
C GLY A 114 -9.57 -12.99 9.96
N SER A 115 -9.79 -14.29 9.79
CA SER A 115 -8.74 -15.24 9.40
C SER A 115 -8.47 -15.12 7.90
N GLN A 116 -7.22 -14.88 7.56
CA GLN A 116 -6.68 -14.71 6.21
C GLN A 116 -5.63 -15.81 5.99
N PRO A 117 -6.00 -17.10 5.85
CA PRO A 117 -5.04 -18.19 5.70
C PRO A 117 -4.31 -18.14 4.36
N TRP A 118 -2.99 -18.26 4.39
CA TRP A 118 -2.11 -18.33 3.22
C TRP A 118 -1.55 -19.73 3.04
N VAL A 119 -1.39 -20.17 1.80
CA VAL A 119 -0.61 -21.36 1.48
C VAL A 119 0.76 -20.95 0.97
N THR A 120 1.82 -21.45 1.60
CA THR A 120 3.18 -21.32 1.09
C THR A 120 3.53 -22.53 0.24
N LEU A 121 3.85 -22.30 -1.03
CA LEU A 121 4.33 -23.30 -1.97
C LEU A 121 5.82 -23.13 -2.19
N ALA A 122 6.62 -24.07 -1.70
CA ALA A 122 8.03 -24.15 -2.05
C ALA A 122 8.16 -24.82 -3.43
N CYS A 123 8.63 -24.06 -4.42
CA CYS A 123 8.75 -24.48 -5.82
C CYS A 123 10.19 -24.32 -6.30
N LYS A 124 10.80 -25.40 -6.80
CA LYS A 124 12.17 -25.38 -7.30
C LYS A 124 12.22 -25.41 -8.82
N PHE A 125 13.10 -24.60 -9.40
CA PHE A 125 13.41 -24.67 -10.83
C PHE A 125 13.97 -26.05 -11.19
N SER A 126 13.65 -26.56 -12.39
CA SER A 126 14.00 -27.95 -12.76
C SER A 126 15.52 -28.21 -12.81
N ASP A 127 16.31 -27.16 -13.03
CA ASP A 127 17.76 -27.16 -13.19
C ASP A 127 18.52 -26.73 -11.92
N VAL A 128 17.81 -26.32 -10.85
CA VAL A 128 18.41 -25.93 -9.57
C VAL A 128 18.05 -26.96 -8.50
N ALA A 129 19.06 -27.67 -8.00
CA ALA A 129 18.84 -28.77 -7.05
C ALA A 129 18.62 -28.30 -5.60
N ALA A 130 19.07 -27.09 -5.26
CA ALA A 130 19.06 -26.57 -3.90
C ALA A 130 17.64 -26.45 -3.33
N GLN A 131 17.53 -26.62 -2.02
CA GLN A 131 16.31 -26.45 -1.22
C GLN A 131 16.74 -25.66 0.02
N PRO A 132 16.76 -24.31 -0.03
CA PRO A 132 17.44 -23.50 0.99
C PRO A 132 16.92 -23.72 2.41
N HIS A 133 15.61 -23.95 2.57
CA HIS A 133 14.98 -24.30 3.84
C HIS A 133 13.99 -25.45 3.67
N ASP A 134 13.62 -26.08 4.79
CA ASP A 134 12.67 -27.18 4.85
C ASP A 134 11.24 -26.70 5.19
N LEU A 135 10.25 -27.59 5.06
CA LEU A 135 8.87 -27.24 5.39
C LEU A 135 8.66 -26.85 6.87
N PRO A 136 9.31 -27.49 7.86
CA PRO A 136 9.24 -27.04 9.26
C PRO A 136 9.67 -25.59 9.47
N TYR A 137 10.70 -25.10 8.78
CA TYR A 137 11.09 -23.69 8.79
C TYR A 137 9.93 -22.79 8.33
N PHE A 138 9.35 -23.07 7.15
CA PHE A 138 8.22 -22.29 6.62
C PHE A 138 6.96 -22.41 7.50
N GLY A 139 6.68 -23.59 8.06
CA GLY A 139 5.55 -23.79 8.97
C GLY A 139 5.67 -23.00 10.27
N THR A 140 6.90 -22.85 10.79
CA THR A 140 7.16 -22.05 11.99
C THR A 140 7.09 -20.55 11.70
N MET A 141 7.59 -20.12 10.53
CA MET A 141 7.46 -18.74 10.03
C MET A 141 5.99 -18.26 9.97
N LEU A 142 5.07 -19.14 9.58
CA LEU A 142 3.62 -18.84 9.50
C LEU A 142 2.88 -18.92 10.84
N SER A 143 3.56 -19.25 11.94
CA SER A 143 2.91 -19.52 13.23
C SER A 143 2.61 -18.25 14.05
N ASN A 144 1.96 -18.42 15.20
CA ASN A 144 1.67 -17.34 16.16
C ASN A 144 2.74 -17.19 17.26
N GLN A 145 3.95 -17.74 17.06
CA GLN A 145 5.04 -17.46 17.97
C GLN A 145 5.47 -15.99 17.80
N THR A 146 5.94 -15.34 18.85
CA THR A 146 6.41 -13.95 18.76
C THR A 146 7.47 -13.80 17.66
N GLY A 147 7.35 -12.73 16.87
CA GLY A 147 8.16 -12.50 15.68
C GLY A 147 7.58 -13.10 14.40
N ARG A 148 6.81 -14.19 14.49
CA ARG A 148 6.28 -14.90 13.32
C ARG A 148 5.11 -14.18 12.65
N LEU A 149 4.78 -14.55 11.42
CA LEU A 149 3.81 -13.83 10.59
C LEU A 149 2.38 -13.79 11.18
N ASP A 150 1.85 -14.86 11.80
CA ASP A 150 0.53 -14.79 12.45
C ASP A 150 0.54 -13.83 13.64
N HIS A 151 1.64 -13.83 14.40
CA HIS A 151 1.80 -12.91 15.52
C HIS A 151 1.91 -11.46 15.03
N TYR A 152 2.69 -11.21 13.99
CA TYR A 152 2.85 -9.90 13.37
C TYR A 152 1.53 -9.33 12.88
N TRP A 153 0.79 -10.09 12.06
CA TRP A 153 -0.46 -9.62 11.48
C TRP A 153 -1.53 -9.37 12.52
N ARG A 154 -1.54 -10.13 13.63
CA ARG A 154 -2.37 -9.81 14.80
C ARG A 154 -1.95 -8.49 15.42
N GLU A 155 -0.66 -8.30 15.69
CA GLU A 155 -0.10 -7.09 16.33
C GLU A 155 -0.44 -5.82 15.59
N VAL A 156 -0.04 -5.77 14.33
CA VAL A 156 -0.16 -4.55 13.54
C VAL A 156 -1.62 -4.17 13.26
N SER A 157 -2.55 -5.14 13.32
CA SER A 157 -3.98 -4.97 13.03
C SER A 157 -4.91 -4.89 14.26
N TYR A 158 -4.37 -4.91 15.48
CA TYR A 158 -5.18 -4.97 16.71
C TYR A 158 -6.09 -6.21 16.79
N ASP A 159 -5.57 -7.38 16.44
CA ASP A 159 -6.30 -8.67 16.32
C ASP A 159 -7.42 -8.69 15.28
N LYS A 160 -7.53 -7.68 14.42
CA LYS A 160 -8.53 -7.67 13.36
C LYS A 160 -8.21 -8.67 12.26
N VAL A 161 -6.94 -8.96 12.04
CA VAL A 161 -6.45 -9.95 11.07
C VAL A 161 -5.53 -10.95 11.74
N ASN A 162 -5.54 -12.17 11.21
CA ASN A 162 -4.57 -13.20 11.49
C ASN A 162 -4.40 -14.09 10.26
N VAL A 163 -3.31 -14.83 10.18
CA VAL A 163 -3.07 -15.83 9.12
C VAL A 163 -3.18 -17.25 9.67
N ALA A 164 -3.93 -17.46 10.75
CA ALA A 164 -4.17 -18.78 11.28
C ALA A 164 -4.85 -19.68 10.24
N GLY A 165 -4.43 -20.94 10.17
CA GLY A 165 -4.81 -21.87 9.11
C GLY A 165 -3.83 -21.88 7.93
N SER A 166 -2.81 -21.00 7.94
CA SER A 166 -1.73 -21.05 6.96
C SER A 166 -0.88 -22.31 7.10
N THR A 167 -0.32 -22.77 5.99
CA THR A 167 0.52 -23.97 5.95
C THR A 167 1.48 -23.94 4.75
N ALA A 168 2.51 -24.80 4.78
CA ALA A 168 3.53 -24.88 3.75
C ALA A 168 3.59 -26.27 3.10
N TYR A 169 3.75 -26.31 1.78
CA TYR A 169 3.89 -27.52 0.97
C TYR A 169 5.06 -27.41 -0.01
N GLY A 170 5.56 -28.56 -0.49
CA GLY A 170 6.69 -28.65 -1.42
C GLY A 170 7.92 -29.33 -0.81
N TRP A 171 9.10 -29.27 -1.40
CA TRP A 171 9.49 -28.62 -2.65
C TRP A 171 8.94 -29.30 -3.91
N PHE A 172 8.09 -28.61 -4.66
CA PHE A 172 7.61 -29.08 -5.96
C PHE A 172 8.60 -28.71 -7.07
N THR A 173 8.87 -29.64 -8.00
CA THR A 173 9.74 -29.35 -9.14
C THR A 173 8.92 -28.68 -10.25
N LEU A 174 9.26 -27.45 -10.61
CA LEU A 174 8.69 -26.76 -11.75
C LEU A 174 9.02 -27.48 -13.07
N PRO A 175 8.17 -27.42 -14.10
CA PRO A 175 8.37 -28.13 -15.37
C PRO A 175 9.54 -27.61 -16.20
N HIS A 176 10.02 -26.39 -15.93
CA HIS A 176 11.03 -25.72 -16.74
C HIS A 176 12.23 -25.23 -15.92
N PRO A 177 13.38 -24.99 -16.59
CA PRO A 177 14.54 -24.39 -15.94
C PRO A 177 14.28 -22.93 -15.58
N ARG A 178 15.10 -22.36 -14.68
CA ARG A 178 14.99 -20.95 -14.27
C ARG A 178 14.94 -19.99 -15.45
N SER A 179 15.75 -20.24 -16.49
CA SER A 179 15.85 -19.39 -17.69
C SER A 179 14.57 -19.29 -18.54
N TYR A 180 13.61 -20.20 -18.35
CA TYR A 180 12.29 -20.13 -18.97
C TYR A 180 11.40 -19.05 -18.31
N TYR A 181 11.49 -18.94 -16.99
CA TYR A 181 10.71 -18.00 -16.19
C TYR A 181 11.38 -16.64 -16.07
N VAL A 182 12.71 -16.64 -16.00
CA VAL A 182 13.54 -15.44 -15.84
C VAL A 182 14.51 -15.37 -17.01
N PRO A 183 14.19 -14.63 -18.08
CA PRO A 183 15.11 -14.43 -19.19
C PRO A 183 16.32 -13.59 -18.74
N ALA A 184 17.50 -13.86 -19.30
CA ALA A 184 18.77 -13.31 -18.82
C ALA A 184 18.87 -11.77 -18.72
N ASN A 185 18.08 -11.03 -19.51
CA ASN A 185 18.03 -9.56 -19.50
C ASN A 185 16.58 -9.05 -19.40
N GLY A 186 15.70 -9.78 -18.73
CA GLY A 186 14.29 -9.39 -18.60
C GLY A 186 13.73 -9.71 -17.23
N SER A 187 12.49 -9.27 -17.03
CA SER A 187 11.76 -9.45 -15.78
C SER A 187 11.25 -10.88 -15.62
N ALA A 188 11.05 -11.28 -14.37
CA ALA A 188 10.44 -12.56 -14.05
C ALA A 188 9.02 -12.64 -14.65
N ASN A 189 8.70 -13.73 -15.32
CA ASN A 189 7.34 -14.00 -15.77
C ASN A 189 6.50 -14.51 -14.58
N LEU A 190 6.05 -13.57 -13.72
CA LEU A 190 5.28 -13.85 -12.51
C LEU A 190 4.03 -14.68 -12.79
N GLY A 191 3.40 -14.47 -13.95
CA GLY A 191 2.21 -15.21 -14.33
C GLY A 191 2.48 -16.68 -14.61
N GLN A 192 3.56 -16.98 -15.32
CA GLN A 192 3.97 -18.35 -15.59
C GLN A 192 4.54 -19.03 -14.34
N LEU A 193 5.30 -18.29 -13.53
CA LEU A 193 5.79 -18.71 -12.22
C LEU A 193 4.66 -19.15 -11.28
N PHE A 194 3.60 -18.33 -11.16
CA PHE A 194 2.43 -18.66 -10.36
C PHE A 194 1.67 -19.87 -10.93
N THR A 195 1.41 -19.86 -12.24
CA THR A 195 0.62 -20.89 -12.92
C THR A 195 1.27 -22.27 -12.78
N ASP A 196 2.58 -22.36 -13.02
CA ASP A 196 3.27 -23.64 -12.94
C ASP A 196 3.46 -24.09 -11.48
N CYS A 197 3.77 -23.18 -10.56
CA CYS A 197 3.95 -23.53 -9.14
C CYS A 197 2.64 -24.03 -8.50
N THR A 198 1.52 -23.35 -8.76
CA THR A 198 0.20 -23.81 -8.31
C THR A 198 -0.23 -25.09 -9.03
N GLY A 199 0.03 -25.20 -10.34
CA GLY A 199 -0.32 -26.38 -11.14
C GLY A 199 0.40 -27.67 -10.70
N VAL A 200 1.67 -27.61 -10.32
CA VAL A 200 2.39 -28.79 -9.79
C VAL A 200 1.96 -29.14 -8.35
N ALA A 201 1.39 -28.19 -7.61
CA ALA A 201 0.91 -28.38 -6.25
C ALA A 201 -0.56 -28.83 -6.15
N ASP A 202 -1.35 -28.64 -7.21
CA ASP A 202 -2.81 -28.85 -7.29
C ASP A 202 -3.28 -30.21 -6.76
N ALA A 203 -2.58 -31.29 -7.10
CA ALA A 203 -2.94 -32.63 -6.61
C ALA A 203 -2.74 -32.83 -5.09
N THR A 204 -2.00 -31.93 -4.43
CA THR A 204 -1.65 -32.00 -3.00
C THR A 204 -2.37 -30.95 -2.16
N VAL A 205 -2.65 -29.78 -2.74
CA VAL A 205 -3.15 -28.60 -2.05
C VAL A 205 -4.54 -28.26 -2.56
N ASN A 206 -5.50 -28.16 -1.64
CA ASN A 206 -6.80 -27.57 -1.93
C ASN A 206 -6.76 -26.07 -1.61
N PHE A 207 -6.52 -25.26 -2.64
CA PHE A 207 -6.45 -23.81 -2.64
C PHE A 207 -7.72 -23.13 -2.14
N ALA A 208 -8.90 -23.77 -2.28
CA ALA A 208 -10.18 -23.20 -1.83
C ALA A 208 -10.20 -22.87 -0.32
N ASN A 209 -9.27 -23.41 0.47
CA ASN A 209 -9.13 -23.12 1.91
C ASN A 209 -8.35 -21.84 2.23
N PHE A 210 -7.74 -21.19 1.24
CA PHE A 210 -6.81 -20.08 1.44
C PHE A 210 -7.32 -18.80 0.77
N VAL A 211 -6.81 -17.65 1.22
CA VAL A 211 -7.02 -16.34 0.59
C VAL A 211 -5.80 -15.87 -0.20
N GLY A 212 -4.61 -16.35 0.18
CA GLY A 212 -3.35 -15.99 -0.46
C GLY A 212 -2.43 -17.17 -0.70
N VAL A 213 -1.48 -16.97 -1.61
CA VAL A 213 -0.49 -17.96 -2.05
C VAL A 213 0.89 -17.30 -2.01
N ASN A 214 1.75 -17.75 -1.11
CA ASN A 214 3.17 -17.41 -1.17
C ASN A 214 3.86 -18.41 -2.10
N THR A 215 4.55 -17.95 -3.14
CA THR A 215 5.34 -18.81 -4.03
C THR A 215 6.83 -18.61 -3.74
N PHE A 216 7.45 -19.59 -3.07
CA PHE A 216 8.84 -19.53 -2.63
C PHE A 216 9.73 -20.29 -3.60
N TYR A 217 10.71 -19.60 -4.19
CA TYR A 217 11.60 -20.15 -5.22
C TYR A 217 12.99 -20.46 -4.69
N ASN A 218 13.65 -21.48 -5.24
CA ASN A 218 14.96 -21.92 -4.75
C ASN A 218 16.17 -21.19 -5.35
N ASP A 219 15.93 -20.14 -6.14
CA ASP A 219 16.94 -19.30 -6.74
C ASP A 219 16.37 -17.88 -6.93
N ASP A 220 17.24 -16.92 -7.22
CA ASP A 220 16.86 -15.54 -7.50
C ASP A 220 15.80 -15.46 -8.62
N LEU A 221 14.91 -14.48 -8.56
CA LEU A 221 13.96 -14.19 -9.65
C LEU A 221 14.63 -13.25 -10.65
N ASP A 222 14.31 -11.96 -10.61
CA ASP A 222 14.90 -10.93 -11.45
C ASP A 222 15.58 -9.83 -10.64
N GLY A 223 16.09 -10.18 -9.45
CA GLY A 223 16.63 -9.26 -8.46
C GLY A 223 15.58 -8.65 -7.51
N TYR A 224 14.32 -9.08 -7.63
CA TYR A 224 13.20 -8.58 -6.83
C TYR A 224 12.48 -9.69 -6.07
N ALA A 225 11.97 -9.36 -4.89
CA ALA A 225 10.79 -10.01 -4.34
C ALA A 225 9.54 -9.29 -4.90
N TRP A 226 8.41 -9.97 -4.96
CA TRP A 226 7.20 -9.38 -5.50
C TRP A 226 5.98 -9.73 -4.68
N GLY A 227 5.02 -8.81 -4.65
CA GLY A 227 3.82 -8.90 -3.86
C GLY A 227 2.65 -8.25 -4.57
N GLY A 228 1.44 -8.61 -4.16
CA GLY A 228 0.21 -8.04 -4.70
C GLY A 228 -0.84 -9.10 -4.97
N SER A 229 -1.47 -9.01 -6.14
CA SER A 229 -2.70 -9.76 -6.41
C SER A 229 -2.69 -10.45 -7.77
N ARG A 230 -3.45 -11.55 -7.87
CA ARG A 230 -3.67 -12.27 -9.12
C ARG A 230 -5.05 -12.92 -9.17
N TYR A 231 -5.84 -12.58 -10.18
CA TYR A 231 -7.07 -13.27 -10.54
C TYR A 231 -6.74 -14.61 -11.20
N ALA A 232 -7.21 -15.69 -10.57
CA ALA A 232 -7.02 -17.05 -11.07
C ALA A 232 -8.17 -17.95 -10.64
N THR A 233 -8.32 -19.07 -11.35
CA THR A 233 -9.22 -20.16 -10.95
C THR A 233 -8.39 -21.31 -10.43
N LEU A 234 -8.45 -21.56 -9.11
CA LEU A 234 -7.77 -22.69 -8.45
C LEU A 234 -8.84 -23.53 -7.74
N ASP A 235 -8.81 -24.85 -7.90
CA ASP A 235 -9.83 -25.77 -7.35
C ASP A 235 -11.28 -25.38 -7.63
N GLY A 236 -11.53 -24.81 -8.81
CA GLY A 236 -12.86 -24.35 -9.21
C GLY A 236 -13.32 -23.04 -8.54
N VAL A 237 -12.45 -22.36 -7.78
CA VAL A 237 -12.71 -21.05 -7.17
C VAL A 237 -12.02 -19.96 -8.00
N SER A 238 -12.82 -19.15 -8.69
CA SER A 238 -12.34 -17.97 -9.42
C SER A 238 -12.45 -16.73 -8.52
N LYS A 239 -11.30 -16.15 -8.17
CA LYS A 239 -11.22 -14.91 -7.38
C LYS A 239 -9.85 -14.27 -7.58
N VAL A 240 -9.70 -13.09 -6.98
CA VAL A 240 -8.39 -12.50 -6.73
C VAL A 240 -7.75 -13.22 -5.54
N TRP A 241 -6.56 -13.74 -5.76
CA TRP A 241 -5.68 -14.29 -4.74
C TRP A 241 -4.67 -13.23 -4.35
N TYR A 242 -4.38 -13.12 -3.06
CA TYR A 242 -3.17 -12.42 -2.61
C TYR A 242 -1.96 -13.28 -2.95
N VAL A 243 -0.89 -12.70 -3.46
CA VAL A 243 0.26 -13.47 -3.95
C VAL A 243 1.57 -12.79 -3.58
N THR A 244 2.55 -13.61 -3.19
CA THR A 244 3.96 -13.21 -3.19
C THR A 244 4.78 -14.14 -4.08
N TRP A 245 5.84 -13.61 -4.70
CA TRP A 245 6.85 -14.36 -5.44
C TRP A 245 8.21 -14.07 -4.82
N GLU A 246 8.70 -15.03 -4.04
CA GLU A 246 9.81 -14.80 -3.13
C GLU A 246 11.06 -15.54 -3.59
N PRO A 247 12.16 -14.81 -3.88
CA PRO A 247 13.49 -15.40 -3.99
C PRO A 247 14.02 -15.79 -2.58
N PRO A 248 15.13 -16.55 -2.50
CA PRO A 248 15.69 -16.98 -1.22
C PRO A 248 16.01 -15.88 -0.21
N TRP A 249 16.43 -14.70 -0.67
CA TRP A 249 16.72 -13.58 0.23
C TRP A 249 15.45 -12.94 0.82
N GLY A 250 14.32 -13.02 0.09
CA GLY A 250 13.03 -12.46 0.48
C GLY A 250 12.43 -13.24 1.65
N TYR A 251 12.32 -14.58 1.52
CA TYR A 251 11.80 -15.42 2.61
C TYR A 251 12.83 -15.76 3.70
N ALA A 252 14.12 -15.45 3.53
CA ALA A 252 15.11 -15.63 4.61
C ALA A 252 14.99 -14.56 5.70
N ASN A 253 14.24 -13.49 5.43
CA ASN A 253 13.96 -12.37 6.32
C ASN A 253 12.44 -12.21 6.44
N GLU A 254 11.91 -11.94 7.63
CA GLU A 254 10.46 -11.73 7.75
C GLU A 254 9.99 -10.34 7.39
N ALA A 255 10.87 -9.32 7.48
CA ALA A 255 10.50 -7.97 7.11
C ALA A 255 10.11 -7.85 5.62
N PRO A 256 10.90 -8.35 4.64
CA PRO A 256 10.50 -8.39 3.24
C PRO A 256 9.25 -9.23 3.01
N LEU A 257 9.16 -10.45 3.55
CA LEU A 257 7.96 -11.26 3.35
C LEU A 257 6.69 -10.61 3.91
N ALA A 258 6.78 -9.92 5.06
CA ALA A 258 5.66 -9.17 5.59
C ALA A 258 5.31 -7.95 4.71
N HIS A 259 6.30 -7.29 4.12
CA HIS A 259 6.14 -6.23 3.12
C HIS A 259 5.33 -6.75 1.91
N GLU A 260 5.76 -7.87 1.31
CA GLU A 260 5.10 -8.45 0.14
C GLU A 260 3.69 -8.97 0.42
N MET A 261 3.48 -9.54 1.61
CA MET A 261 2.14 -9.87 2.09
C MET A 261 1.27 -8.62 2.31
N GLY A 262 1.88 -7.48 2.69
CA GLY A 262 1.23 -6.17 2.77
C GLY A 262 0.72 -5.69 1.41
N HIS A 263 1.53 -5.82 0.36
CA HIS A 263 1.07 -5.65 -1.03
C HIS A 263 -0.08 -6.59 -1.38
N GLY A 264 0.00 -7.84 -0.93
CA GLY A 264 -1.10 -8.80 -1.01
C GLY A 264 -2.41 -8.22 -0.47
N PHE A 265 -2.39 -7.62 0.71
CA PHE A 265 -3.55 -6.96 1.30
C PHE A 265 -3.97 -5.65 0.63
N GLY A 266 -3.24 -5.19 -0.40
CA GLY A 266 -3.56 -4.01 -1.20
C GLY A 266 -2.84 -2.75 -0.76
N LEU A 267 -1.81 -2.85 0.09
CA LEU A 267 -1.01 -1.70 0.47
C LEU A 267 -0.03 -1.33 -0.66
N PRO A 268 0.04 -0.06 -1.09
CA PRO A 268 1.19 0.44 -1.86
C PRO A 268 2.41 0.66 -0.97
N HIS A 269 3.54 1.02 -1.57
CA HIS A 269 4.66 1.55 -0.80
C HIS A 269 4.26 2.83 -0.05
N ALA A 270 4.95 3.08 1.06
CA ALA A 270 5.06 4.39 1.70
C ALA A 270 6.39 5.03 1.30
N ASN A 271 6.57 6.32 1.59
CA ASN A 271 7.80 7.05 1.25
C ASN A 271 8.09 8.13 2.32
N ASN A 272 9.17 8.89 2.17
CA ASN A 272 9.43 10.12 2.90
C ASN A 272 9.24 11.37 2.01
N SER A 273 9.62 12.55 2.50
CA SER A 273 9.36 13.85 1.86
C SER A 273 10.55 14.47 1.12
N ASP A 274 11.62 13.74 0.89
CA ASP A 274 12.84 14.20 0.22
C ASP A 274 12.67 14.44 -1.30
N GLY A 275 11.66 13.80 -1.89
CA GLY A 275 11.20 14.02 -3.24
C GLY A 275 12.06 13.33 -4.31
N ASP A 276 12.77 12.26 -3.96
CA ASP A 276 13.41 11.39 -4.93
C ASP A 276 12.46 10.28 -5.45
N ASP A 277 13.02 9.27 -6.13
CA ASP A 277 12.26 8.14 -6.70
C ASP A 277 12.47 6.83 -5.91
N ASP A 278 13.08 6.88 -4.70
CA ASP A 278 13.35 5.72 -3.84
C ASP A 278 12.36 5.65 -2.67
N PRO A 279 11.40 4.71 -2.69
CA PRO A 279 10.42 4.60 -1.60
C PRO A 279 10.97 3.92 -0.34
N TYR A 280 12.24 3.50 -0.27
CA TYR A 280 12.80 2.70 0.84
C TYR A 280 13.57 3.53 1.86
N ASP A 281 12.95 4.61 2.31
CA ASP A 281 13.62 5.71 3.00
C ASP A 281 12.87 6.21 4.25
N ASN A 282 11.69 5.63 4.53
CA ASN A 282 10.87 5.90 5.70
C ASN A 282 10.94 4.72 6.68
N PRO A 283 11.86 4.75 7.66
CA PRO A 283 12.10 3.64 8.58
C PRO A 283 11.00 3.48 9.65
N TRP A 284 9.90 4.21 9.55
CA TRP A 284 8.72 4.05 10.41
C TRP A 284 7.67 3.11 9.82
N ASP A 285 7.76 2.75 8.54
CA ASP A 285 6.77 1.93 7.85
C ASP A 285 7.46 0.76 7.15
N VAL A 286 7.04 -0.47 7.43
CA VAL A 286 7.59 -1.63 6.73
C VAL A 286 7.26 -1.61 5.24
N MET A 287 6.19 -0.92 4.80
CA MET A 287 5.86 -0.72 3.38
C MET A 287 6.76 0.32 2.68
N SER A 288 7.72 0.88 3.40
CA SER A 288 8.83 1.65 2.85
C SER A 288 10.10 0.88 3.21
N ASP A 289 10.94 1.43 4.06
CA ASP A 289 12.14 0.76 4.54
C ASP A 289 11.82 -0.39 5.52
N ALA A 290 12.13 -1.62 5.12
CA ALA A 290 12.01 -2.81 5.95
C ALA A 290 13.23 -3.07 6.86
N TRP A 291 14.32 -2.33 6.72
CA TRP A 291 15.65 -2.68 7.21
C TRP A 291 16.18 -1.77 8.32
N ASP A 292 16.16 -0.44 8.14
CA ASP A 292 16.72 0.44 9.17
C ASP A 292 15.86 0.40 10.42
N ASN A 293 16.51 0.53 11.59
CA ASN A 293 15.81 0.52 12.88
C ASN A 293 14.92 -0.72 13.12
N ALA A 294 15.12 -1.81 12.37
CA ALA A 294 14.39 -3.05 12.52
C ALA A 294 14.95 -3.92 13.66
N GLY A 295 14.15 -4.89 14.11
CA GLY A 295 14.62 -5.97 14.99
C GLY A 295 15.29 -7.08 14.20
N ASP A 296 16.04 -7.94 14.87
CA ASP A 296 16.69 -9.10 14.25
C ASP A 296 16.30 -10.41 14.96
N ASP A 297 16.19 -11.48 14.17
CA ASP A 297 16.05 -12.86 14.62
C ASP A 297 17.18 -13.71 14.02
N ALA A 298 17.78 -14.59 14.82
CA ALA A 298 18.92 -15.39 14.39
C ALA A 298 18.57 -16.46 13.33
N THR A 299 17.30 -16.82 13.19
CA THR A 299 16.80 -17.85 12.26
C THR A 299 16.05 -17.23 11.08
N TYR A 300 15.32 -16.14 11.31
CA TYR A 300 14.42 -15.53 10.33
C TYR A 300 14.79 -14.09 9.98
N GLY A 301 16.05 -13.72 10.23
CA GLY A 301 16.65 -12.47 9.79
C GLY A 301 15.93 -11.25 10.34
N THR A 302 15.91 -10.19 9.53
CA THR A 302 15.29 -8.92 9.91
C THR A 302 13.79 -9.10 10.17
N GLN A 303 13.32 -8.56 11.29
CA GLN A 303 11.94 -8.63 11.76
C GLN A 303 11.16 -7.40 11.30
N PRO A 304 9.88 -7.57 10.88
CA PRO A 304 9.10 -6.46 10.36
C PRO A 304 8.84 -5.41 11.43
N LYS A 305 8.93 -4.14 11.05
CA LYS A 305 8.34 -3.06 11.84
C LYS A 305 6.85 -2.93 11.53
N HIS A 306 6.19 -2.07 12.28
CA HIS A 306 4.78 -1.75 12.06
C HIS A 306 4.58 -0.94 10.78
N ILE A 307 3.44 -1.13 10.10
CA ILE A 307 2.99 -0.21 9.03
C ILE A 307 2.57 1.16 9.60
N GLY A 308 2.48 2.18 8.77
CA GLY A 308 1.99 3.51 9.11
C GLY A 308 0.48 3.57 9.37
N ILE A 309 0.03 4.62 10.05
CA ILE A 309 -1.41 4.76 10.41
C ILE A 309 -2.33 4.88 9.20
N TRP A 310 -1.85 5.46 8.09
CA TRP A 310 -2.62 5.53 6.84
C TRP A 310 -2.90 4.12 6.32
N SER A 311 -1.87 3.27 6.23
CA SER A 311 -1.97 1.87 5.78
C SER A 311 -2.92 1.06 6.66
N ARG A 312 -2.89 1.24 7.99
CA ARG A 312 -3.88 0.63 8.90
C ARG A 312 -5.30 1.07 8.58
N ASP A 313 -5.50 2.35 8.32
CA ASP A 313 -6.83 2.89 8.02
C ASP A 313 -7.34 2.43 6.65
N HIS A 314 -6.45 2.37 5.66
CA HIS A 314 -6.73 1.86 4.32
C HIS A 314 -7.24 0.42 4.37
N LEU A 315 -6.67 -0.42 5.25
CA LEU A 315 -7.12 -1.80 5.47
C LEU A 315 -8.34 -1.92 6.42
N GLY A 316 -8.86 -0.80 6.93
CA GLY A 316 -10.01 -0.75 7.83
C GLY A 316 -9.71 -1.15 9.27
N TRP A 317 -8.46 -1.02 9.73
CA TRP A 317 -8.04 -1.45 11.06
C TRP A 317 -8.16 -0.40 12.16
N ILE A 318 -8.44 0.86 11.81
CA ILE A 318 -8.69 1.93 12.77
C ILE A 318 -10.20 2.05 13.02
N ASP A 319 -10.62 1.79 14.26
CA ASP A 319 -12.01 2.00 14.63
C ASP A 319 -12.36 3.48 14.61
N ALA A 320 -13.58 3.82 14.20
CA ALA A 320 -14.03 5.20 14.07
C ALA A 320 -13.86 6.04 15.34
N ALA A 321 -14.02 5.43 16.53
CA ALA A 321 -13.83 6.11 17.82
C ALA A 321 -12.38 6.51 18.11
N ARG A 322 -11.41 5.87 17.44
CA ARG A 322 -9.97 6.12 17.57
C ARG A 322 -9.44 7.10 16.50
N LYS A 323 -10.34 7.62 15.65
CA LYS A 323 -10.03 8.58 14.57
C LYS A 323 -10.61 9.95 14.90
N LEU A 324 -9.79 10.99 14.78
CA LEU A 324 -10.21 12.39 14.83
C LEU A 324 -10.04 13.03 13.44
N THR A 325 -11.14 13.42 12.80
CA THR A 325 -11.08 14.18 11.54
C THR A 325 -11.21 15.68 11.81
N VAL A 326 -10.20 16.44 11.38
CA VAL A 326 -10.10 17.90 11.45
C VAL A 326 -10.40 18.49 10.07
N SER A 327 -11.61 19.01 9.90
CA SER A 327 -12.08 19.61 8.64
C SER A 327 -12.63 21.02 8.77
N ALA A 328 -12.83 21.51 10.00
CA ALA A 328 -13.22 22.89 10.28
C ALA A 328 -12.02 23.70 10.75
N ASN A 329 -11.98 24.99 10.37
CA ASN A 329 -11.01 25.94 10.92
C ASN A 329 -11.25 26.14 12.42
N GLY A 330 -10.19 26.30 13.18
CA GLY A 330 -10.25 26.48 14.63
C GLY A 330 -9.11 25.81 15.37
N THR A 331 -9.18 25.88 16.69
CA THR A 331 -8.20 25.31 17.61
C THR A 331 -8.75 24.05 18.25
N TYR A 332 -7.93 22.99 18.25
CA TYR A 332 -8.20 21.70 18.84
C TYR A 332 -7.11 21.45 19.88
N ASN A 333 -7.45 21.56 21.17
CA ASN A 333 -6.47 21.52 22.26
C ASN A 333 -6.56 20.22 23.05
N ASN A 334 -5.44 19.83 23.65
CA ASN A 334 -5.32 18.70 24.58
C ASN A 334 -5.78 17.37 23.96
N ILE A 335 -5.48 17.14 22.68
CA ILE A 335 -5.76 15.88 22.01
C ILE A 335 -4.79 14.83 22.57
N THR A 336 -5.31 13.86 23.32
CA THR A 336 -4.50 12.71 23.74
C THR A 336 -4.40 11.74 22.56
N LEU A 337 -3.20 11.62 22.01
CA LEU A 337 -2.86 10.74 20.90
C LEU A 337 -2.03 9.58 21.45
N ASP A 338 -2.66 8.42 21.61
CA ASP A 338 -1.96 7.20 21.98
C ASP A 338 -1.16 6.67 20.79
N ARG A 339 -0.05 5.99 21.07
CA ARG A 339 0.80 5.37 20.03
C ARG A 339 0.00 4.43 19.16
N ALA A 340 0.31 4.40 17.88
CA ALA A 340 -0.38 3.59 16.89
C ALA A 340 -0.33 2.09 17.22
N SER A 341 0.73 1.60 17.86
CA SER A 341 0.86 0.19 18.26
C SER A 341 0.01 -0.23 19.46
N LEU A 342 -0.63 0.70 20.20
CA LEU A 342 -1.39 0.34 21.40
C LEU A 342 -2.69 -0.38 21.03
N ARG A 343 -2.79 -1.67 21.38
CA ARG A 343 -4.04 -2.42 21.30
C ARG A 343 -5.02 -1.99 22.38
N GLY A 344 -6.30 -1.89 22.01
CA GLY A 344 -7.37 -1.57 22.96
C GLY A 344 -7.34 -0.14 23.51
N SER A 345 -6.66 0.80 22.83
CA SER A 345 -6.69 2.21 23.20
C SER A 345 -8.14 2.73 23.26
N THR A 346 -8.40 3.56 24.26
CA THR A 346 -9.66 4.30 24.41
C THR A 346 -9.54 5.76 23.94
N HIS A 347 -8.38 6.16 23.44
CA HIS A 347 -8.10 7.51 22.93
C HIS A 347 -7.94 7.51 21.41
N VAL A 348 -7.63 8.69 20.87
CA VAL A 348 -7.31 8.86 19.46
C VAL A 348 -5.97 8.17 19.18
N GLN A 349 -5.88 7.46 18.05
CA GLN A 349 -4.63 6.91 17.50
C GLN A 349 -4.33 7.43 16.09
N MET A 350 -5.31 8.06 15.44
CA MET A 350 -5.18 8.67 14.13
C MET A 350 -5.86 10.03 14.11
N ILE A 351 -5.14 11.07 13.68
CA ILE A 351 -5.73 12.36 13.33
C ILE A 351 -5.66 12.52 11.82
N VAL A 352 -6.77 12.88 11.19
CA VAL A 352 -6.85 13.21 9.76
C VAL A 352 -7.09 14.70 9.62
N VAL A 353 -6.22 15.43 8.92
CA VAL A 353 -6.36 16.87 8.69
C VAL A 353 -6.63 17.11 7.20
N THR A 354 -7.86 17.47 6.86
CA THR A 354 -8.24 17.80 5.48
C THR A 354 -7.74 19.20 5.10
N LEU A 355 -7.28 19.37 3.87
CA LEU A 355 -6.85 20.67 3.36
C LEU A 355 -8.04 21.52 2.87
N PRO A 356 -7.96 22.86 2.96
CA PRO A 356 -9.00 23.74 2.43
C PRO A 356 -9.01 23.72 0.89
N ALA A 357 -10.15 24.10 0.30
CA ALA A 357 -10.23 24.32 -1.15
C ALA A 357 -9.15 25.32 -1.61
N PRO A 358 -8.52 25.11 -2.77
CA PRO A 358 -8.90 24.17 -3.83
C PRO A 358 -8.25 22.78 -3.75
N ALA A 359 -7.62 22.40 -2.62
CA ALA A 359 -7.02 21.06 -2.50
C ALA A 359 -8.07 19.96 -2.70
N PRO A 360 -7.74 18.90 -3.48
CA PRO A 360 -8.64 17.78 -3.69
C PRO A 360 -8.80 16.94 -2.42
N ALA A 361 -9.88 16.16 -2.34
CA ALA A 361 -10.11 15.26 -1.20
C ALA A 361 -9.06 14.13 -1.09
N SER A 362 -8.37 13.81 -2.18
CA SER A 362 -7.23 12.89 -2.22
C SER A 362 -6.00 13.42 -1.47
N HIS A 363 -5.93 14.74 -1.22
CA HIS A 363 -4.78 15.40 -0.59
C HIS A 363 -5.09 15.87 0.84
N TYR A 364 -4.45 15.24 1.81
CA TYR A 364 -4.66 15.49 3.24
C TYR A 364 -3.45 15.07 4.06
N TYR A 365 -3.48 15.29 5.37
CA TYR A 365 -2.43 14.81 6.28
C TYR A 365 -3.00 13.81 7.28
N VAL A 366 -2.20 12.81 7.66
CA VAL A 366 -2.48 11.96 8.82
C VAL A 366 -1.39 12.09 9.85
N ILE A 367 -1.74 11.95 11.11
CA ILE A 367 -0.82 12.11 12.24
C ILE A 367 -0.97 10.91 13.17
N GLU A 368 0.16 10.33 13.55
CA GLU A 368 0.26 9.23 14.51
C GLU A 368 1.35 9.48 15.56
N ALA A 369 1.26 8.74 16.67
CA ALA A 369 2.32 8.66 17.65
C ALA A 369 3.04 7.31 17.51
N ARG A 370 4.37 7.31 17.57
CA ARG A 370 5.22 6.11 17.57
C ARG A 370 6.12 6.15 18.81
N LYS A 371 6.33 5.01 19.46
CA LYS A 371 7.18 4.88 20.65
C LYS A 371 7.98 3.59 20.61
N ARG A 372 9.23 3.63 21.06
CA ARG A 372 10.13 2.49 21.27
C ARG A 372 9.55 1.54 22.30
N SER A 373 8.78 0.56 21.83
CA SER A 373 8.03 -0.33 22.70
C SER A 373 7.65 -1.62 21.99
N GLY A 374 7.30 -2.65 22.77
CA GLY A 374 6.92 -3.94 22.22
C GLY A 374 8.07 -4.64 21.49
N TYR A 375 7.72 -5.67 20.72
CA TYR A 375 8.70 -6.48 19.97
C TYR A 375 9.11 -5.82 18.65
N TYR A 376 8.13 -5.32 17.87
CA TYR A 376 8.35 -4.84 16.50
C TYR A 376 8.75 -3.36 16.39
N GLU A 377 8.67 -2.58 17.47
CA GLU A 377 8.97 -1.14 17.45
C GLU A 377 10.07 -0.74 18.44
N ALA A 378 10.73 -1.69 19.11
CA ALA A 378 11.73 -1.39 20.14
C ALA A 378 12.93 -0.58 19.62
N ASN A 379 13.24 -0.72 18.32
CA ASN A 379 14.44 -0.19 17.68
C ASN A 379 14.21 1.08 16.86
N LEU A 380 12.97 1.62 16.82
CA LEU A 380 12.63 2.86 16.10
C LEU A 380 13.59 4.01 16.42
N ALA A 381 13.68 5.02 15.56
CA ALA A 381 14.60 6.16 15.73
C ALA A 381 14.32 7.00 17.00
N GLY A 382 13.10 6.95 17.52
CA GLY A 382 12.73 7.61 18.77
C GLY A 382 11.27 7.44 19.16
N ASP A 383 10.90 8.13 20.24
CA ASP A 383 9.50 8.36 20.62
C ASP A 383 9.09 9.71 20.05
N ALA A 384 8.15 9.72 19.10
CA ALA A 384 7.78 10.93 18.38
C ALA A 384 6.35 10.89 17.85
N VAL A 385 5.86 12.07 17.49
CA VAL A 385 4.70 12.21 16.61
C VAL A 385 5.22 12.24 15.17
N ILE A 386 4.65 11.40 14.33
CA ILE A 386 4.97 11.30 12.90
C ILE A 386 3.80 11.86 12.11
N ILE A 387 4.10 12.76 11.18
CA ILE A 387 3.14 13.41 10.29
C ILE A 387 3.36 12.85 8.90
N HIS A 388 2.29 12.45 8.22
CA HIS A 388 2.33 11.98 6.85
C HIS A 388 1.50 12.90 5.96
N GLU A 389 2.08 13.34 4.85
CA GLU A 389 1.34 13.93 3.73
C GLU A 389 0.78 12.81 2.87
N VAL A 390 -0.52 12.85 2.61
CA VAL A 390 -1.22 11.84 1.82
C VAL A 390 -1.76 12.45 0.54
N ASP A 391 -1.39 11.88 -0.60
CA ASP A 391 -2.01 12.11 -1.91
C ASP A 391 -2.27 10.76 -2.58
N THR A 392 -3.53 10.33 -2.62
CA THR A 392 -3.92 9.02 -3.16
C THR A 392 -3.72 8.87 -4.67
N THR A 393 -3.29 9.93 -5.36
CA THR A 393 -2.96 9.89 -6.79
C THR A 393 -1.46 9.64 -7.07
N ARG A 394 -0.63 9.54 -6.03
CA ARG A 394 0.80 9.17 -6.13
C ARG A 394 1.01 7.65 -6.18
N ASP A 395 2.16 7.25 -6.73
CA ASP A 395 2.67 5.88 -6.68
C ASP A 395 2.87 5.43 -5.21
N GLU A 396 3.31 6.34 -4.33
CA GLU A 396 3.32 6.15 -2.88
C GLU A 396 2.40 7.17 -2.19
N PRO A 397 1.20 6.79 -1.76
CA PRO A 397 0.23 7.74 -1.23
C PRO A 397 0.68 8.49 0.00
N ALA A 398 1.35 7.83 0.95
CA ALA A 398 1.69 8.38 2.26
C ALA A 398 3.19 8.65 2.37
N TRP A 399 3.55 9.92 2.48
CA TRP A 399 4.92 10.40 2.63
C TRP A 399 5.14 10.93 4.04
N SER A 400 6.08 10.38 4.80
CA SER A 400 6.44 10.94 6.11
C SER A 400 7.10 12.30 5.93
N VAL A 401 6.64 13.29 6.69
CA VAL A 401 7.14 14.65 6.65
C VAL A 401 8.44 14.76 7.45
N ASP A 402 9.44 15.38 6.84
CA ASP A 402 10.67 15.85 7.48
C ASP A 402 10.73 17.40 7.42
N ALA A 403 10.99 18.04 8.56
CA ALA A 403 11.11 19.49 8.69
C ALA A 403 12.52 20.03 8.40
N THR A 404 13.53 19.17 8.22
CA THR A 404 14.88 19.55 7.81
C THR A 404 14.87 20.09 6.38
N VAL A 405 15.77 21.05 6.07
CA VAL A 405 15.88 21.65 4.74
C VAL A 405 17.32 21.55 4.22
N PRO A 406 17.59 20.76 3.16
CA PRO A 406 16.65 19.83 2.51
C PRO A 406 16.21 18.70 3.47
N PRO A 407 15.08 18.01 3.20
CA PRO A 407 14.71 16.80 3.93
C PRO A 407 15.85 15.78 3.93
N ALA A 408 15.93 14.96 4.97
CA ALA A 408 16.88 13.86 5.04
C ALA A 408 16.49 12.76 4.06
N ASP A 409 17.53 12.15 3.47
CA ASP A 409 17.43 10.97 2.61
C ASP A 409 16.77 9.81 3.36
N THR A 410 17.07 9.59 4.63
CA THR A 410 16.37 8.61 5.48
C THR A 410 15.66 9.32 6.62
N ALA A 411 14.35 9.10 6.77
CA ALA A 411 13.50 9.77 7.77
C ALA A 411 13.65 9.18 9.20
N ASN A 412 14.88 9.01 9.69
CA ASN A 412 15.20 8.68 11.09
C ASN A 412 15.96 9.80 11.82
N ASP A 413 15.99 10.99 11.24
CA ASP A 413 16.64 12.17 11.79
C ASP A 413 15.72 12.94 12.78
N GLU A 414 16.21 14.06 13.31
CA GLU A 414 15.41 14.89 14.23
C GLU A 414 14.29 15.67 13.51
N GLY A 415 14.43 15.97 12.21
CA GLY A 415 13.42 16.70 11.45
C GLY A 415 12.18 15.88 11.11
N SER A 416 12.30 14.56 11.03
CA SER A 416 11.18 13.61 10.89
C SER A 416 10.52 13.22 12.22
N MET A 417 11.04 13.67 13.37
CA MET A 417 10.56 13.32 14.71
C MET A 417 10.05 14.52 15.49
N PHE A 418 8.73 14.76 15.51
CA PHE A 418 8.16 15.85 16.31
C PHE A 418 7.99 15.46 17.79
N LYS A 419 8.75 16.12 18.67
CA LYS A 419 8.87 15.83 20.11
C LYS A 419 8.23 16.92 20.97
N VAL A 420 8.11 16.63 22.27
CA VAL A 420 7.51 17.55 23.24
C VAL A 420 8.18 18.92 23.24
N GLY A 421 7.38 19.96 23.06
CA GLY A 421 7.82 21.35 22.96
C GLY A 421 7.94 21.84 21.51
N GLU A 422 7.88 20.94 20.53
CA GLU A 422 8.04 21.27 19.11
C GLU A 422 6.69 21.45 18.43
N SER A 423 6.73 22.14 17.29
CA SER A 423 5.58 22.35 16.44
C SER A 423 5.98 22.35 14.97
N TRP A 424 5.10 21.83 14.14
CA TRP A 424 5.23 21.85 12.68
C TRP A 424 4.05 22.56 12.03
N THR A 425 4.32 23.31 10.97
CA THR A 425 3.29 24.04 10.20
C THR A 425 3.31 23.57 8.76
N ALA A 426 2.15 23.12 8.30
CA ALA A 426 1.97 22.66 6.94
C ALA A 426 2.15 23.79 5.91
N PRO A 427 2.56 23.47 4.67
CA PRO A 427 2.70 24.44 3.60
C PRO A 427 1.49 25.38 3.46
N GLY A 428 1.76 26.64 3.15
CA GLY A 428 0.71 27.68 3.02
C GLY A 428 0.00 28.03 4.32
N ASN A 429 0.53 27.64 5.49
CA ASN A 429 -0.10 27.79 6.81
C ASN A 429 -1.47 27.11 6.88
N ALA A 430 -1.64 25.96 6.20
CA ALA A 430 -2.91 25.25 6.18
C ALA A 430 -3.33 24.81 7.60
N PHE A 431 -2.37 24.33 8.40
CA PHE A 431 -2.54 24.06 9.81
C PHE A 431 -1.18 23.99 10.53
N THR A 432 -1.21 24.06 11.86
CA THR A 432 -0.06 23.87 12.75
C THR A 432 -0.39 22.79 13.78
N VAL A 433 0.56 21.89 14.04
CA VAL A 433 0.52 20.87 15.09
C VAL A 433 1.62 21.17 16.09
N GLY A 434 1.29 21.17 17.38
CA GLY A 434 2.25 21.28 18.47
C GLY A 434 2.16 20.09 19.42
N VAL A 435 3.31 19.51 19.76
CA VAL A 435 3.42 18.41 20.73
C VAL A 435 3.64 19.02 22.11
N THR A 436 2.63 18.98 22.96
CA THR A 436 2.64 19.76 24.21
C THR A 436 3.15 18.99 25.43
N ALA A 437 2.92 17.68 25.47
CA ALA A 437 3.37 16.81 26.54
C ALA A 437 3.48 15.37 26.06
N ALA A 438 4.29 14.57 26.77
CA ALA A 438 4.25 13.12 26.64
C ALA A 438 3.16 12.56 27.57
N SER A 439 2.53 11.47 27.14
CA SER A 439 1.70 10.61 27.99
C SER A 439 2.39 9.26 28.19
N ALA A 440 1.82 8.39 29.04
CA ALA A 440 2.35 7.05 29.22
C ALA A 440 2.39 6.28 27.88
N GLU A 441 1.29 6.36 27.13
CA GLU A 441 1.10 5.59 25.89
C GLU A 441 1.30 6.41 24.61
N GLY A 442 1.65 7.69 24.68
CA GLY A 442 1.75 8.55 23.50
C GLY A 442 2.07 10.00 23.84
N PHE A 443 1.31 10.92 23.27
CA PHE A 443 1.53 12.36 23.39
C PHE A 443 0.22 13.14 23.55
N VAL A 444 0.33 14.40 23.95
CA VAL A 444 -0.77 15.37 23.99
C VAL A 444 -0.48 16.47 22.96
N LEU A 445 -1.40 16.65 22.02
CA LEU A 445 -1.25 17.60 20.91
C LEU A 445 -2.22 18.79 21.01
N ASN A 446 -1.76 19.92 20.50
CA ASN A 446 -2.61 21.03 20.11
C ASN A 446 -2.53 21.21 18.59
N LEU A 447 -3.66 21.46 17.94
CA LEU A 447 -3.74 21.65 16.50
C LEU A 447 -4.54 22.92 16.19
N GLN A 448 -4.02 23.74 15.29
CA GLN A 448 -4.70 24.92 14.76
C GLN A 448 -4.87 24.77 13.25
N ARG A 449 -6.10 24.77 12.74
CA ARG A 449 -6.39 24.75 11.30
C ARG A 449 -6.91 26.09 10.82
N GLY A 450 -6.33 26.59 9.72
CA GLY A 450 -6.60 27.92 9.18
C GLY A 450 -6.08 29.06 10.07
N ALA A 451 -5.98 30.26 9.49
CA ALA A 451 -5.64 31.45 10.25
C ALA A 451 -6.67 31.68 11.36
N LEU A 452 -6.21 31.98 12.58
CA LEU A 452 -7.07 32.58 13.59
C LEU A 452 -7.69 33.81 12.93
N VAL A 453 -9.03 33.86 12.82
CA VAL A 453 -9.70 35.07 12.36
C VAL A 453 -9.29 36.14 13.35
N ASP A 454 -8.44 37.06 12.89
CA ASP A 454 -7.94 38.13 13.73
C ASP A 454 -9.16 38.96 14.13
N GLN A 455 -9.66 38.75 15.35
CA GLN A 455 -10.86 39.44 15.84
C GLN A 455 -10.63 40.95 15.99
N ILE A 456 -9.41 41.43 15.70
CA ILE A 456 -9.00 42.83 15.72
C ILE A 456 -9.80 43.69 14.74
N PHE A 457 -10.35 43.15 13.65
CA PHE A 457 -11.16 43.94 12.71
C PHE A 457 -12.69 43.81 12.88
N LYS A 458 -13.18 43.22 13.97
CA LYS A 458 -14.64 43.13 14.20
C LYS A 458 -15.27 44.42 14.74
N ASN A 459 -14.47 45.42 15.10
CA ASN A 459 -14.95 46.74 15.54
C ASN A 459 -14.48 47.79 14.53
N GLY A 460 -15.34 48.06 13.55
CA GLY A 460 -15.06 48.96 12.44
C GLY A 460 -14.51 50.31 12.84
N PHE A 461 -13.54 50.78 12.06
CA PHE A 461 -13.23 52.18 11.87
C PHE A 461 -12.81 52.38 10.40
N ASP A 462 -13.82 52.50 9.54
CA ASP A 462 -13.71 53.43 8.42
C ASP A 462 -14.10 54.80 8.98
N GLY A 463 -13.11 55.69 9.10
CA GLY A 463 -13.26 57.10 9.44
C GLY A 463 -12.39 57.94 8.52
#